data_AF-A0A8A7KQ12-F1
#
_entry.id   AF-A0A8A7KQ12-F1
#
_cell.length_a   1.000
_cell.length_b   1.000
_cell.length_c   1.000
_cell.angle_alpha   90.00
_cell.angle_beta   90.00
_cell.angle_gamma   90.00
#
_symmetry.space_group_name_H-M   'P 1'
#
loop_
_entity.id
_entity.type
_entity.pdbx_description
1 polymer ?
#
loop_
_entity_poly.entity_id
_entity_poly.type
_entity_poly.pdbx_seq_one_letter_code
_entity_poly.pdbx_strand_id
1 'polypeptide(L)'
;MKNYNDPVKVQKEILKKTYLISLVPIISTLVMGEFSSLLGFVFGLLISTLLLRLKFVLINRSLDMSEAKANTFIRNRYFIEYLIYFLVLFVSARNPTLDFLAAAIGLFMIKFTVIAWVVLDLFRDKLKKKIESYED
;
A
#
# COMPACT_ATOMS: atom_id res chain seq x y z
N MET A 1 6.85 -4.19 -13.38
CA MET A 1 5.48 -4.60 -12.98
C MET A 1 4.79 -5.21 -14.21
N LYS A 2 4.64 -6.53 -14.28
CA LYS A 2 3.87 -7.19 -15.36
C LYS A 2 2.37 -6.85 -15.19
N ASN A 3 1.58 -6.89 -16.27
CA ASN A 3 0.12 -6.68 -16.25
C ASN A 3 -0.40 -5.24 -15.99
N TYR A 4 0.39 -4.20 -16.22
CA TYR A 4 -0.04 -2.79 -16.02
C TYR A 4 -1.26 -2.37 -16.86
N ASN A 5 -1.56 -3.09 -17.95
CA ASN A 5 -2.71 -2.85 -18.83
C ASN A 5 -4.07 -3.22 -18.22
N ASP A 6 -4.09 -3.94 -17.08
CA ASP A 6 -5.32 -4.35 -16.42
C ASP A 6 -5.32 -3.87 -14.95
N PRO A 7 -5.93 -2.71 -14.65
CA PRO A 7 -5.87 -2.11 -13.32
C PRO A 7 -6.56 -2.97 -12.25
N VAL A 8 -7.52 -3.82 -12.65
CA VAL A 8 -8.20 -4.75 -11.73
C VAL A 8 -7.24 -5.87 -11.32
N LYS A 9 -6.50 -6.45 -12.28
CA LYS A 9 -5.47 -7.45 -11.97
C LYS A 9 -4.37 -6.87 -11.10
N VAL A 10 -3.87 -5.67 -11.42
CA VAL A 10 -2.85 -4.99 -10.62
C VAL A 10 -3.31 -4.78 -9.19
N GLN A 11 -4.54 -4.29 -8.97
CA GLN A 11 -5.10 -4.15 -7.63
C GLN A 11 -5.11 -5.47 -6.86
N LYS A 12 -5.58 -6.56 -7.49
CA LYS A 12 -5.62 -7.90 -6.85
C LYS A 12 -4.22 -8.42 -6.52
N GLU A 13 -3.25 -8.23 -7.41
CA GLU A 13 -1.87 -8.64 -7.18
C GLU A 13 -1.22 -7.87 -6.02
N ILE A 14 -1.44 -6.55 -5.95
CA ILE A 14 -0.96 -5.73 -4.84
C ILE A 14 -1.55 -6.21 -3.52
N LEU A 15 -2.86 -6.45 -3.45
CA LEU A 15 -3.51 -6.96 -2.23
C LEU A 15 -2.95 -8.34 -1.84
N LYS A 16 -2.86 -9.27 -2.79
CA LYS A 16 -2.33 -10.62 -2.53
C LYS A 16 -0.90 -10.56 -1.97
N LYS A 17 -0.01 -9.78 -2.59
CA LYS A 17 1.37 -9.60 -2.12
C LYS A 17 1.41 -8.92 -0.76
N THR A 18 0.61 -7.87 -0.55
CA THR A 18 0.58 -7.12 0.71
C THR A 18 0.15 -8.05 1.85
N TYR A 19 -0.94 -8.80 1.69
CA TYR A 19 -1.40 -9.72 2.73
C TYR A 19 -0.39 -10.85 2.99
N LEU A 20 0.25 -11.38 1.95
CA LEU A 20 1.30 -12.39 2.11
C LEU A 20 2.47 -11.86 2.95
N ILE A 21 2.98 -10.65 2.65
CA ILE A 21 4.08 -10.03 3.41
C ILE A 21 3.61 -9.66 4.83
N SER A 22 2.35 -9.23 4.98
CA SER A 22 1.76 -8.84 6.26
C SER A 22 1.56 -10.01 7.23
N LEU A 23 1.59 -11.26 6.75
CA LEU A 23 1.54 -12.43 7.66
C LEU A 23 2.73 -12.45 8.61
N VAL A 24 3.91 -11.96 8.20
CA VAL A 24 5.11 -11.96 9.04
C VAL A 24 4.92 -11.12 10.32
N PRO A 25 4.58 -9.81 10.26
CA PRO A 25 4.34 -9.02 11.47
C PRO A 25 3.12 -9.51 12.27
N ILE A 26 2.07 -10.02 11.61
CA ILE A 26 0.88 -10.56 12.31
C ILE A 26 1.26 -11.79 13.15
N ILE A 27 1.96 -12.76 12.56
CA ILE A 27 2.38 -13.97 13.28
C ILE A 27 3.40 -13.63 14.36
N SER A 28 4.36 -12.74 14.05
CA SER A 28 5.38 -12.31 15.03
C SER A 28 4.75 -11.71 16.28
N THR A 29 3.85 -10.74 16.11
CA THR A 29 3.17 -10.07 17.24
C THR A 29 2.27 -11.02 18.02
N LEU A 30 1.61 -11.97 17.35
CA LEU A 30 0.78 -12.99 18.00
C LEU A 30 1.62 -13.96 18.86
N VAL A 31 2.76 -14.43 18.35
CA VAL A 31 3.67 -15.32 19.10
C VAL A 31 4.29 -14.61 20.30
N MET A 32 4.59 -13.31 20.17
CA MET A 32 5.14 -12.48 21.24
C MET A 32 4.09 -12.04 22.28
N GLY A 33 2.80 -12.27 22.03
CA GLY A 33 1.71 -11.80 22.90
C GLY A 33 1.50 -10.27 22.89
N GLU A 34 2.05 -9.57 21.90
CA GLU A 34 1.95 -8.12 21.76
C GLU A 34 0.63 -7.70 21.09
N PHE A 35 -0.48 -7.85 21.82
CA PHE A 35 -1.80 -7.60 21.28
C PHE A 35 -2.02 -6.15 20.84
N SER A 36 -1.45 -5.15 21.53
CA SER A 36 -1.54 -3.75 21.11
C SER A 36 -0.84 -3.50 19.76
N SER A 37 0.32 -4.14 19.54
CA SER A 37 1.04 -4.12 18.25
C SER A 37 0.23 -4.80 17.15
N LEU A 38 -0.34 -5.97 17.44
CA LEU A 38 -1.19 -6.70 16.49
C LEU A 38 -2.41 -5.87 16.08
N LEU A 39 -3.13 -5.32 17.05
CA LEU A 39 -4.33 -4.51 16.81
C LEU A 39 -4.00 -3.22 16.06
N GLY A 40 -2.93 -2.53 16.46
CA GLY A 40 -2.42 -1.35 15.75
C GLY A 40 -2.13 -1.68 14.29
N PHE A 41 -1.33 -2.71 14.02
CA PHE A 41 -0.97 -3.12 12.67
C PHE A 41 -2.19 -3.51 11.83
N VAL A 42 -3.08 -4.35 12.35
CA VAL A 42 -4.30 -4.78 11.63
C VAL A 42 -5.21 -3.59 11.35
N PHE A 43 -5.38 -2.67 12.31
CA PHE A 43 -6.15 -1.44 12.12
C PHE A 43 -5.58 -0.60 10.97
N GLY A 44 -4.28 -0.33 10.97
CA GLY A 44 -3.62 0.38 9.88
C GLY A 44 -3.76 -0.35 8.53
N LEU A 45 -3.54 -1.65 8.52
CA LEU A 45 -3.61 -2.49 7.31
C LEU A 45 -5.00 -2.45 6.67
N LEU A 46 -6.07 -2.54 7.46
CA LEU A 46 -7.45 -2.44 6.97
C LEU A 46 -7.71 -1.09 6.30
N ILE A 47 -7.28 0.01 6.93
CA ILE A 47 -7.42 1.34 6.33
C ILE A 47 -6.59 1.45 5.05
N SER A 48 -5.38 0.90 5.02
CA SER A 48 -4.55 0.87 3.81
C SER A 48 -5.27 0.17 2.64
N THR A 49 -5.94 -0.96 2.90
CA THR A 49 -6.72 -1.70 1.90
C THR A 49 -7.88 -0.87 1.36
N LEU A 50 -8.60 -0.18 2.24
CA LEU A 50 -9.68 0.74 1.84
C LEU A 50 -9.16 1.91 1.00
N LEU A 51 -8.01 2.47 1.36
CA LEU A 51 -7.37 3.54 0.60
C LEU A 51 -6.91 3.07 -0.79
N LEU A 52 -6.40 1.85 -0.93
CA LEU A 52 -6.08 1.28 -2.24
C LEU A 52 -7.35 1.10 -3.08
N ARG A 53 -8.43 0.59 -2.49
CA ARG A 53 -9.72 0.45 -3.20
C ARG A 53 -10.25 1.80 -3.65
N LEU A 54 -10.14 2.79 -2.77
CA LEU A 54 -10.55 4.14 -3.07
C LEU A 54 -9.74 4.72 -4.23
N LYS A 55 -8.40 4.62 -4.21
CA LYS A 55 -7.53 5.06 -5.32
C LYS A 55 -7.94 4.45 -6.66
N PHE A 56 -8.21 3.15 -6.69
CA PHE A 56 -8.66 2.47 -7.91
C PHE A 56 -9.95 3.08 -8.48
N VAL A 57 -10.97 3.32 -7.64
CA VAL A 57 -12.23 3.93 -8.08
C VAL A 57 -12.01 5.35 -8.62
N LEU A 58 -11.15 6.13 -7.97
CA LEU A 58 -10.87 7.51 -8.35
C LEU A 58 -10.11 7.61 -9.67
N ILE A 59 -9.13 6.74 -9.88
CA ILE A 59 -8.36 6.68 -11.12
C ILE A 59 -9.33 6.36 -12.27
N ASN A 60 -10.15 5.32 -12.15
CA ASN A 60 -11.12 4.98 -13.20
C ASN A 60 -12.08 6.14 -13.49
N ARG A 61 -12.62 6.78 -12.44
CA ARG A 61 -13.51 7.94 -12.62
C ARG A 61 -12.81 9.14 -13.28
N SER A 62 -11.50 9.30 -13.07
CA SER A 62 -10.74 10.41 -13.65
C SER A 62 -10.45 10.25 -15.14
N LEU A 63 -10.48 9.01 -15.66
CA LEU A 63 -10.27 8.72 -17.09
C LEU A 63 -11.39 9.30 -17.97
N ASP A 64 -12.60 9.46 -17.43
CA ASP A 64 -13.75 10.02 -18.13
C ASP A 64 -13.80 11.56 -18.07
N MET A 65 -12.81 12.21 -17.43
CA MET A 65 -12.78 13.65 -17.24
C MET A 65 -11.81 14.34 -18.21
N SER A 66 -12.14 15.57 -18.60
CA SER A 66 -11.15 16.45 -19.25
C SER A 66 -9.94 16.67 -18.33
N GLU A 67 -8.75 16.77 -18.89
CA GLU A 67 -7.47 16.87 -18.15
C GLU A 67 -7.48 17.90 -17.00
N ALA A 68 -7.97 19.12 -17.25
CA ALA A 68 -8.05 20.17 -16.23
C ALA A 68 -8.93 19.77 -15.02
N LYS A 69 -10.05 19.07 -15.30
CA LYS A 69 -10.96 18.56 -14.27
C LYS A 69 -10.35 17.35 -13.56
N ALA A 70 -9.72 16.44 -14.29
CA ALA A 70 -9.03 15.27 -13.73
C ALA A 70 -7.94 15.69 -12.73
N ASN A 71 -7.11 16.67 -13.10
CA ASN A 71 -6.04 17.19 -12.23
C ASN A 71 -6.58 17.77 -10.92
N THR A 72 -7.61 18.61 -11.01
CA THR A 72 -8.24 19.19 -9.81
C THR A 72 -8.93 18.13 -8.95
N PHE A 73 -9.61 17.18 -9.58
CA PHE A 73 -10.28 16.07 -8.91
C PHE A 73 -9.30 15.19 -8.12
N ILE A 74 -8.20 14.78 -8.76
CA ILE A 74 -7.17 13.95 -8.14
C ILE A 74 -6.50 14.72 -6.99
N ARG A 75 -6.14 15.99 -7.19
CA ARG A 75 -5.51 16.82 -6.14
C ARG A 75 -6.39 16.92 -4.90
N ASN A 76 -7.67 17.25 -5.05
CA ASN A 76 -8.59 17.35 -3.92
C ASN A 76 -8.71 16.02 -3.16
N ARG A 77 -8.60 14.91 -3.87
CA ARG A 77 -8.69 13.60 -3.24
C ARG A 77 -7.46 13.19 -2.47
N TYR A 78 -6.28 13.68 -2.84
CA TYR A 78 -5.08 13.55 -2.02
C TYR A 78 -5.23 14.24 -0.65
N PHE A 79 -5.89 15.40 -0.58
CA PHE A 79 -6.17 16.03 0.72
C PHE A 79 -7.05 15.15 1.63
N ILE A 80 -8.05 14.49 1.07
CA ILE A 80 -8.90 13.54 1.82
C ILE A 80 -8.08 12.35 2.31
N GLU A 81 -7.18 11.83 1.47
CA GLU A 81 -6.27 10.75 1.86
C GLU A 81 -5.34 11.16 3.00
N TYR A 82 -4.76 12.36 2.96
CA TYR A 82 -3.93 12.88 4.04
C TYR A 82 -4.73 13.12 5.33
N LEU A 83 -5.99 13.56 5.21
CA LEU A 83 -6.87 13.67 6.37
C LEU A 83 -7.14 12.29 7.00
N ILE A 84 -7.39 11.26 6.19
CA ILE A 84 -7.55 9.88 6.68
C ILE A 84 -6.27 9.40 7.37
N TYR A 85 -5.10 9.66 6.80
CA TYR A 85 -3.83 9.32 7.46
C TYR A 85 -3.68 10.00 8.81
N PHE A 86 -3.95 11.30 8.87
CA PHE A 86 -3.92 12.03 10.12
C PHE A 86 -4.89 11.43 11.15
N LEU A 87 -6.14 11.14 10.77
CA LEU A 87 -7.14 10.58 11.68
C LEU A 87 -6.73 9.21 12.21
N VAL A 88 -6.21 8.32 11.38
CA VAL A 88 -5.74 6.98 11.81
C VAL A 88 -4.60 7.11 12.82
N LEU A 89 -3.60 7.93 12.51
CA LEU A 89 -2.44 8.14 13.37
C LEU A 89 -2.81 8.88 14.66
N PHE A 90 -3.75 9.82 14.59
CA PHE A 90 -4.25 10.51 15.77
C PHE A 90 -5.03 9.56 16.69
N VAL A 91 -5.89 8.72 16.13
CA VAL A 91 -6.65 7.72 16.90
C VAL A 91 -5.72 6.69 17.54
N SER A 92 -4.72 6.18 16.82
CA SER A 92 -3.75 5.24 17.39
C SER A 92 -2.89 5.90 18.48
N ALA A 93 -2.51 7.17 18.32
CA ALA A 93 -1.77 7.89 19.36
C ALA A 93 -2.59 8.16 20.64
N ARG A 94 -3.92 8.20 20.54
CA ARG A 94 -4.81 8.47 21.68
C ARG A 94 -5.38 7.22 22.34
N ASN A 95 -5.39 6.10 21.63
CA ASN A 95 -5.97 4.85 22.11
C ASN A 95 -4.88 3.90 22.60
N PRO A 96 -4.77 3.62 23.91
CA PRO A 96 -3.72 2.75 24.46
C PRO A 96 -3.82 1.28 24.00
N THR A 97 -4.94 0.86 23.41
CA THR A 97 -5.08 -0.50 22.85
C THR A 97 -4.46 -0.65 21.47
N LEU A 98 -4.03 0.45 20.83
CA LEU A 98 -3.41 0.47 19.53
C LEU A 98 -1.97 0.97 19.66
N ASP A 99 -0.99 0.15 19.29
CA ASP A 99 0.36 0.66 19.15
C ASP A 99 0.45 1.63 17.96
N PHE A 100 0.98 2.82 18.21
CA PHE A 100 1.08 3.87 17.21
C PHE A 100 1.99 3.48 16.04
N LEU A 101 3.15 2.90 16.31
CA LEU A 101 4.13 2.55 15.29
C LEU A 101 3.62 1.39 14.44
N ALA A 102 3.03 0.37 15.06
CA ALA A 102 2.40 -0.73 14.37
C ALA A 102 1.27 -0.26 13.46
N ALA A 103 0.42 0.67 13.94
CA ALA A 103 -0.63 1.29 13.13
C ALA A 103 -0.08 2.07 11.94
N ALA A 104 1.01 2.84 12.12
CA ALA A 104 1.67 3.54 11.03
C ALA A 104 2.24 2.56 9.98
N ILE A 105 2.91 1.49 10.43
CA ILE A 105 3.45 0.46 9.53
C ILE A 105 2.32 -0.22 8.74
N GLY A 106 1.24 -0.62 9.42
CA GLY A 106 0.06 -1.19 8.77
C GLY A 106 -0.57 -0.24 7.75
N LEU A 107 -0.71 1.04 8.10
CA LEU A 107 -1.30 2.08 7.24
C LEU A 107 -0.52 2.28 5.93
N PHE A 108 0.80 2.16 5.97
CA PHE A 108 1.68 2.33 4.81
C PHE A 108 2.10 1.01 4.14
N MET A 109 1.62 -0.14 4.64
CA MET A 109 2.07 -1.47 4.20
C MET A 109 1.89 -1.72 2.70
N ILE A 110 0.78 -1.25 2.12
CA ILE A 110 0.56 -1.32 0.66
C ILE A 110 1.58 -0.48 -0.10
N LYS A 111 1.94 0.71 0.38
CA LYS A 111 2.96 1.56 -0.28
C LYS A 111 4.31 0.88 -0.25
N PHE A 112 4.71 0.32 0.90
CA PHE A 112 5.94 -0.47 1.00
C PHE A 112 5.95 -1.65 0.05
N THR A 113 4.83 -2.38 -0.05
CA THR A 113 4.68 -3.51 -0.98
C THR A 113 4.85 -3.08 -2.44
N VAL A 114 4.21 -1.97 -2.85
CA VAL A 114 4.32 -1.45 -4.21
C VAL A 114 5.75 -0.99 -4.52
N ILE A 115 6.37 -0.24 -3.62
CA ILE A 115 7.75 0.24 -3.79
C ILE A 115 8.71 -0.95 -3.88
N ALA A 116 8.61 -1.91 -2.96
CA ALA A 116 9.44 -3.10 -2.96
C ALA A 116 9.29 -3.89 -4.27
N TRP A 117 8.06 -4.06 -4.75
CA TRP A 117 7.82 -4.75 -6.02
C TRP A 117 8.46 -4.03 -7.21
N VAL A 118 8.29 -2.72 -7.32
CA VAL A 118 8.90 -1.92 -8.40
C VAL A 118 10.42 -1.98 -8.34
N VAL A 119 11.01 -1.83 -7.15
CA VAL A 119 12.45 -1.89 -6.95
C VAL A 119 13.01 -3.26 -7.34
N LEU A 120 12.38 -4.36 -6.88
CA LEU A 120 12.79 -5.73 -7.22
C LEU A 120 12.70 -6.00 -8.73
N ASP A 121 11.64 -5.52 -9.39
CA ASP A 121 11.49 -5.65 -10.84
C ASP A 121 12.63 -4.92 -11.58
N LEU A 122 12.96 -3.69 -11.19
CA LEU A 122 14.07 -2.92 -11.78
C LEU A 122 15.43 -3.60 -11.60
N PHE A 123 15.70 -4.14 -10.41
CA PHE A 123 16.93 -4.88 -10.14
C PHE A 123 17.01 -6.16 -10.99
N ARG A 124 15.91 -6.90 -11.11
CA ARG A 124 15.85 -8.13 -11.92
C ARG A 124 16.08 -7.83 -13.40
N ASP A 125 15.48 -6.76 -13.92
CA ASP A 125 15.65 -6.37 -15.32
C ASP A 125 17.09 -5.93 -15.62
N LYS A 126 17.74 -5.20 -14.70
CA LYS A 126 19.17 -4.87 -14.82
C LYS A 126 20.06 -6.11 -14.81
N LEU A 127 19.77 -7.07 -13.91
CA LEU A 127 20.54 -8.31 -13.82
C LEU A 127 20.40 -9.14 -15.10
N LYS A 128 19.18 -9.26 -15.65
CA LYS A 128 18.94 -10.01 -16.90
C LYS A 128 19.72 -9.42 -18.07
N LYS A 129 19.65 -8.09 -18.27
CA LYS A 129 20.41 -7.40 -19.32
C LYS A 129 21.92 -7.58 -19.17
N LYS A 130 22.43 -7.59 -17.94
CA LYS A 130 23.85 -7.80 -17.67
C LYS A 130 24.28 -9.24 -18.00
N ILE A 131 23.45 -10.23 -17.70
CA ILE A 131 23.74 -11.63 -18.03
C ILE A 131 23.73 -11.84 -19.55
N GLU A 132 22.72 -11.29 -20.25
CA GLU A 132 22.65 -11.34 -21.72
C GLU A 132 23.89 -10.71 -22.38
N SER A 133 24.43 -9.62 -21.84
CA SER A 133 25.67 -8.99 -22.36
C SER A 133 26.97 -9.79 -22.17
N TYR A 134 26.94 -10.92 -21.44
CA TYR A 134 28.08 -11.85 -21.33
C TYR A 134 27.88 -13.13 -22.15
N GLU A 135 26.71 -13.32 -22.75
CA GLU A 135 26.40 -14.46 -23.63
C GLU A 135 26.62 -14.12 -25.13
N ASP A 136 26.82 -12.84 -25.45
CA ASP A 136 27.29 -12.30 -26.75
C ASP A 136 28.82 -12.08 -26.76
#